data_AF-A0A918TZH6-F1
#
_entry.id   AF-A0A918TZH6-F1
#
_cell.length_a   1.000
_cell.length_b   1.000
_cell.length_c   1.000
_cell.angle_alpha   90.00
_cell.angle_beta   90.00
_cell.angle_gamma   90.00
#
_symmetry.space_group_name_H-M   'P 1'
#
loop_
_entity.id
_entity.type
_entity.pdbx_description
1 polymer ?
#
loop_
_entity_poly.entity_id
_entity_poly.type
_entity_poly.pdbx_seq_one_letter_code
_entity_poly.pdbx_strand_id
1 'polypeptide(L)'
;MESKSPSFWKQHWRKLVAGYLVLLLASHLVVFFSKKGPEEEPAHRVVTEDGLVIAYSEWGERVGVPLILSHGSPGGGGSDFEVFARELAKERWVIAPDRWGFGQSTKDVDDYSFIADAEAIATLMAALEIPEVDAMGWSYGGGVVLELARRHPDSVRSLGLLGAIGIQEGEGSGSYAVEQAKYFLMKLAVVALPEVVPHFGLAGDRMKRRAFVRDFQDADMRPMRGLMESLEKPVLIVHGEDDPMVPAWVAEEHHRLLGNSRLVVLEGSHFFPMGGEGVEAAVKEVNSFLNAVALGEEVNGESYQSRRTNMKALWPGGPSLRGWKPWWLVMLVSGALAWRFPRTTVFLAGCVGSLLLFDGLLALGAVLLVLLGKRFFGKKPTKRRPRWKRFLLVVDFLAGSVLGGLLLRLG
;
A
#
# COMPACT_ATOMS: atom_id res chain seq x y z
N MET A 1 -58.80 23.00 -0.58
CA MET A 1 -57.32 22.88 -0.48
C MET A 1 -56.97 21.46 -0.06
N GLU A 2 -56.51 20.60 -0.96
CA GLU A 2 -56.01 19.26 -0.56
C GLU A 2 -54.71 19.42 0.22
N SER A 3 -54.74 19.08 1.52
CA SER A 3 -53.54 18.98 2.34
C SER A 3 -52.70 17.83 1.79
N LYS A 4 -51.56 18.13 1.16
CA LYS A 4 -50.62 17.09 0.72
C LYS A 4 -50.13 16.35 1.95
N SER A 5 -50.40 15.05 2.02
CA SER A 5 -49.89 14.19 3.09
C SER A 5 -48.36 14.36 3.22
N PRO A 6 -47.83 14.46 4.45
CA PRO A 6 -46.41 14.69 4.64
C PRO A 6 -45.62 13.56 3.96
N SER A 7 -44.54 13.92 3.27
CA SER A 7 -43.73 12.96 2.52
C SER A 7 -43.26 11.82 3.42
N PHE A 8 -43.10 10.61 2.86
CA PHE A 8 -42.55 9.45 3.57
C PHE A 8 -41.31 9.82 4.41
N TRP A 9 -40.41 10.63 3.84
CA TRP A 9 -39.23 11.13 4.53
C TRP A 9 -39.56 11.96 5.77
N LYS A 10 -40.51 12.91 5.68
CA LYS A 10 -40.95 13.70 6.85
C LYS A 10 -41.52 12.81 7.96
N GLN A 11 -42.17 11.70 7.62
CA GLN A 11 -42.78 10.80 8.60
C GLN A 11 -41.80 9.80 9.22
N HIS A 12 -40.76 9.39 8.49
CA HIS A 12 -39.95 8.22 8.88
C HIS A 12 -38.46 8.49 9.10
N TRP A 13 -37.94 9.69 8.81
CA TRP A 13 -36.50 9.96 8.91
C TRP A 13 -35.91 9.65 10.29
N ARG A 14 -36.63 9.99 11.39
CA ARG A 14 -36.18 9.69 12.77
C ARG A 14 -36.01 8.19 13.01
N LYS A 15 -36.95 7.38 12.52
CA LYS A 15 -36.89 5.91 12.65
C LYS A 15 -35.76 5.31 11.81
N LEU A 16 -35.51 5.87 10.63
CA LEU A 16 -34.40 5.45 9.77
C LEU A 16 -33.04 5.79 10.40
N VAL A 17 -32.89 6.99 10.96
CA VAL A 17 -31.68 7.39 11.69
C VAL A 17 -31.47 6.51 12.92
N ALA A 18 -32.51 6.27 13.73
CA ALA A 18 -32.41 5.38 14.88
C ALA A 18 -32.01 3.96 14.47
N GLY A 19 -32.64 3.40 13.43
CA GLY A 19 -32.27 2.08 12.90
C GLY A 19 -30.82 2.02 12.39
N TYR A 20 -30.35 3.09 11.74
CA TYR A 20 -28.96 3.19 11.31
C TYR A 20 -27.99 3.20 12.48
N LEU A 21 -28.24 4.02 13.51
CA LEU A 21 -27.39 4.10 14.70
C LEU A 21 -27.35 2.76 15.45
N VAL A 22 -28.45 2.01 15.49
CA VAL A 22 -28.49 0.65 16.04
C VAL A 22 -27.62 -0.30 15.23
N LEU A 23 -27.70 -0.27 13.89
CA LEU A 23 -26.84 -1.08 13.02
C LEU A 23 -25.36 -0.72 13.17
N LEU A 24 -25.06 0.57 13.29
CA LEU A 24 -23.70 1.07 13.49
C LEU A 24 -23.13 0.59 14.83
N LEU A 25 -23.91 0.71 15.90
CA LEU A 25 -23.54 0.19 17.21
C LEU A 25 -23.31 -1.33 17.16
N ALA A 26 -24.22 -2.09 16.53
CA ALA A 26 -24.06 -3.53 16.37
C ALA A 26 -22.79 -3.90 15.60
N SER A 27 -22.45 -3.16 14.54
CA SER A 27 -21.20 -3.32 13.79
C SER A 27 -19.98 -3.11 14.68
N HIS A 28 -19.95 -2.02 15.46
CA HIS A 28 -18.84 -1.72 16.37
C HIS A 28 -18.72 -2.76 17.49
N LEU A 29 -19.84 -3.26 18.01
CA LEU A 29 -19.84 -4.35 18.99
C LEU A 29 -19.28 -5.65 18.39
N VAL A 30 -19.61 -5.98 17.14
CA VAL A 30 -18.99 -7.13 16.44
C VAL A 30 -17.48 -6.94 16.37
N VAL A 31 -17.00 -5.79 15.92
CA VAL A 31 -15.54 -5.51 15.86
C VAL A 31 -14.88 -5.61 17.23
N PHE A 32 -15.52 -5.06 18.26
CA PHE A 32 -15.00 -5.06 19.63
C PHE A 32 -14.91 -6.47 20.22
N PHE A 33 -15.90 -7.33 19.96
CA PHE A 33 -15.94 -8.71 20.47
C PHE A 33 -15.31 -9.75 19.54
N SER A 34 -15.06 -9.42 18.28
CA SER A 34 -14.25 -10.23 17.39
C SER A 34 -12.87 -10.33 18.01
N LYS A 35 -12.56 -11.49 18.61
CA LYS A 35 -11.21 -11.80 19.08
C LYS A 35 -10.25 -11.47 17.95
N LYS A 36 -9.29 -10.57 18.20
CA LYS A 36 -8.03 -10.60 17.45
C LYS A 36 -7.55 -12.04 17.58
N GLY A 37 -7.29 -12.72 16.45
CA GLY A 37 -6.57 -14.00 16.49
C GLY A 37 -5.31 -13.81 17.34
N PRO A 38 -4.74 -14.88 17.91
CA PRO A 38 -3.49 -14.74 18.65
C PRO A 38 -2.53 -13.91 17.78
N GLU A 39 -2.19 -12.70 18.22
CA GLU A 39 -1.01 -12.02 17.70
C GLU A 39 0.09 -12.99 18.11
N GLU A 40 0.72 -13.66 17.15
CA GLU A 40 1.94 -14.43 17.43
C GLU A 40 2.83 -13.51 18.25
N GLU A 41 3.39 -13.98 19.37
CA GLU A 41 4.37 -13.15 20.08
C GLU A 41 5.56 -12.89 19.14
N PRO A 42 6.20 -11.73 19.23
CA PRO A 42 7.27 -11.41 18.31
C PRO A 42 8.42 -12.34 18.67
N ALA A 43 9.05 -12.94 17.65
CA ALA A 43 10.22 -13.78 17.90
C ALA A 43 11.24 -13.02 18.76
N HIS A 44 11.39 -11.71 18.50
CA HIS A 44 12.18 -10.79 19.30
C HIS A 44 11.58 -9.37 19.36
N ARG A 45 11.87 -8.65 20.44
CA ARG A 45 11.46 -7.25 20.61
C ARG A 45 12.47 -6.42 21.37
N VAL A 46 12.54 -5.14 21.03
CA VAL A 46 13.20 -4.07 21.79
C VAL A 46 12.16 -3.06 22.23
N VAL A 47 12.33 -2.50 23.43
CA VAL A 47 11.50 -1.41 23.93
C VAL A 47 12.35 -0.15 23.96
N THR A 48 11.88 0.90 23.29
CA THR A 48 12.53 2.22 23.25
C THR A 48 12.40 2.93 24.60
N GLU A 49 13.16 4.01 24.82
CA GLU A 49 13.11 4.77 26.07
C GLU A 49 11.72 5.37 26.37
N ASP A 50 10.97 5.72 25.33
CA ASP A 50 9.59 6.23 25.41
C ASP A 50 8.52 5.11 25.44
N GLY A 51 8.94 3.85 25.52
CA GLY A 51 8.06 2.70 25.73
C GLY A 51 7.42 2.14 24.46
N LEU A 52 7.89 2.54 23.27
CA LEU A 52 7.47 1.95 22.00
C LEU A 52 8.17 0.60 21.81
N VAL A 53 7.47 -0.34 21.18
CA VAL A 53 7.98 -1.68 20.90
C VAL A 53 8.41 -1.76 19.44
N ILE A 54 9.66 -2.14 19.22
CA ILE A 54 10.19 -2.53 17.91
C ILE A 54 10.27 -4.05 17.91
N ALA A 55 9.36 -4.69 17.18
CA ALA A 55 9.42 -6.12 16.93
C ALA A 55 10.32 -6.40 15.74
N TYR A 56 11.03 -7.52 15.76
CA TYR A 56 11.86 -7.93 14.64
C TYR A 56 11.98 -9.45 14.53
N SER A 57 12.29 -9.90 13.33
CA SER A 57 12.68 -11.28 13.03
C SER A 57 14.16 -11.35 12.73
N GLU A 58 14.76 -12.51 13.03
CA GLU A 58 16.20 -12.72 12.95
C GLU A 58 16.50 -14.13 12.43
N TRP A 59 17.50 -14.24 11.55
CA TRP A 59 17.97 -15.50 10.99
C TRP A 59 19.50 -15.50 10.86
N GLY A 60 20.10 -16.69 10.87
CA GLY A 60 21.54 -16.87 10.73
C GLY A 60 22.31 -16.74 12.05
N GLU A 61 23.62 -17.01 12.01
CA GLU A 61 24.50 -16.81 13.17
C GLU A 61 24.87 -15.32 13.31
N ARG A 62 24.97 -14.82 14.55
CA ARG A 62 25.38 -13.44 14.85
C ARG A 62 26.89 -13.21 14.62
N VAL A 63 27.32 -13.32 13.38
CA VAL A 63 28.73 -13.21 12.97
C VAL A 63 28.86 -12.21 11.83
N GLY A 64 29.88 -11.35 11.93
CA GLY A 64 30.17 -10.33 10.92
C GLY A 64 29.20 -9.15 10.98
N VAL A 65 29.17 -8.37 9.90
CA VAL A 65 28.25 -7.23 9.73
C VAL A 65 26.87 -7.77 9.33
N PRO A 66 25.81 -7.49 10.10
CA PRO A 66 24.47 -7.97 9.77
C PRO A 66 23.85 -7.23 8.58
N LEU A 67 22.93 -7.94 7.94
CA LEU A 67 22.04 -7.41 6.92
C LEU A 67 20.70 -7.04 7.56
N ILE A 68 20.32 -5.76 7.52
CA ILE A 68 18.99 -5.28 7.90
C ILE A 68 18.09 -5.22 6.65
N LEU A 69 16.91 -5.82 6.75
CA LEU A 69 15.87 -5.81 5.71
C LEU A 69 14.68 -4.96 6.14
N SER A 70 14.44 -3.84 5.46
CA SER A 70 13.27 -2.99 5.67
C SER A 70 12.15 -3.35 4.68
N HIS A 71 11.00 -3.75 5.20
CA HIS A 71 9.87 -4.24 4.39
C HIS A 71 9.09 -3.12 3.69
N GLY A 72 8.24 -3.51 2.74
CA GLY A 72 7.38 -2.62 1.94
C GLY A 72 6.14 -2.11 2.68
N SER A 73 5.15 -1.65 1.92
CA SER A 73 3.86 -1.19 2.46
C SER A 73 2.67 -1.70 1.64
N PRO A 74 1.64 -2.31 2.27
CA PRO A 74 1.66 -2.80 3.65
C PRO A 74 2.60 -4.02 3.77
N GLY A 75 3.08 -4.32 4.97
CA GLY A 75 4.03 -5.42 5.15
C GLY A 75 4.35 -5.78 6.60
N GLY A 76 5.37 -6.63 6.75
CA GLY A 76 5.98 -7.02 8.02
C GLY A 76 7.34 -7.69 7.76
N GLY A 77 8.33 -7.43 8.62
CA GLY A 77 9.71 -7.87 8.41
C GLY A 77 9.80 -9.40 8.34
N GLY A 78 9.17 -10.08 9.31
CA GLY A 78 9.07 -11.53 9.34
C GLY A 78 8.31 -12.12 8.15
N SER A 79 7.10 -11.62 7.88
CA SER A 79 6.22 -12.21 6.88
C SER A 79 6.69 -12.02 5.45
N ASP A 80 7.28 -10.85 5.14
CA ASP A 80 7.58 -10.48 3.76
C ASP A 80 8.93 -11.04 3.30
N PHE A 81 9.85 -11.26 4.23
CA PHE A 81 11.20 -11.73 3.91
C PHE A 81 11.47 -13.18 4.30
N GLU A 82 10.53 -13.92 4.90
CA GLU A 82 10.79 -15.27 5.42
C GLU A 82 11.58 -16.18 4.46
N VAL A 83 11.20 -16.23 3.18
CA VAL A 83 11.92 -17.05 2.17
C VAL A 83 13.29 -16.45 1.85
N PHE A 84 13.32 -15.16 1.55
CA PHE A 84 14.53 -14.45 1.12
C PHE A 84 15.59 -14.37 2.23
N ALA A 85 15.18 -14.03 3.45
CA ALA A 85 16.02 -13.95 4.64
C ALA A 85 16.60 -15.32 5.00
N ARG A 86 15.84 -16.43 4.89
CA ARG A 86 16.35 -17.78 5.15
C ARG A 86 17.46 -18.18 4.19
N GLU A 87 17.35 -17.82 2.92
CA GLU A 87 18.37 -18.10 1.93
C GLU A 87 19.64 -17.26 2.16
N LEU A 88 19.48 -15.97 2.47
CA LEU A 88 20.59 -15.09 2.83
C LEU A 88 21.28 -15.52 4.13
N ALA A 89 20.49 -15.97 5.11
CA ALA A 89 20.95 -16.39 6.43
C ALA A 89 21.88 -17.61 6.45
N LYS A 90 22.03 -18.30 5.31
CA LYS A 90 23.03 -19.35 5.14
C LYS A 90 24.47 -18.83 5.23
N GLU A 91 24.68 -17.54 4.94
CA GLU A 91 26.02 -16.93 4.87
C GLU A 91 26.19 -15.74 5.82
N ARG A 92 25.11 -15.17 6.36
CA ARG A 92 25.17 -13.91 7.12
C ARG A 92 24.09 -13.81 8.18
N TRP A 93 24.31 -12.92 9.14
CA TRP A 93 23.29 -12.52 10.10
C TRP A 93 22.25 -11.62 9.40
N VAL A 94 20.96 -11.98 9.46
CA VAL A 94 19.86 -11.22 8.85
C VAL A 94 18.85 -10.79 9.90
N ILE A 95 18.47 -9.51 9.88
CA ILE A 95 17.50 -8.90 10.80
C ILE A 95 16.43 -8.18 9.97
N ALA A 96 15.15 -8.42 10.26
CA ALA A 96 14.05 -7.73 9.60
C ALA A 96 13.10 -7.13 10.65
N PRO A 97 13.22 -5.84 10.98
CA PRO A 97 12.28 -5.17 11.87
C PRO A 97 10.91 -4.98 11.22
N ASP A 98 9.86 -5.07 12.04
CA ASP A 98 8.56 -4.54 11.69
C ASP A 98 8.61 -3.00 11.84
N ARG A 99 8.29 -2.28 10.76
CA ARG A 99 8.20 -0.81 10.75
C ARG A 99 7.05 -0.32 11.61
N TRP A 100 7.04 0.97 11.93
CA TRP A 100 5.97 1.56 12.73
C TRP A 100 4.61 1.37 12.08
N GLY A 101 3.59 1.00 12.86
CA GLY A 101 2.27 0.70 12.32
C GLY A 101 2.05 -0.73 11.84
N PHE A 102 3.12 -1.50 11.65
CA PHE A 102 3.11 -2.79 11.00
C PHE A 102 3.53 -3.94 11.92
N GLY A 103 3.23 -5.16 11.47
CA GLY A 103 3.46 -6.39 12.19
C GLY A 103 3.13 -6.27 13.68
N GLN A 104 4.15 -6.45 14.50
CA GLN A 104 4.07 -6.47 15.96
C GLN A 104 4.74 -5.27 16.63
N SER A 105 5.34 -4.37 15.86
CA SER A 105 5.80 -3.09 16.36
C SER A 105 4.62 -2.21 16.79
N THR A 106 4.91 -1.15 17.55
CA THR A 106 3.90 -0.20 18.00
C THR A 106 3.10 0.33 16.80
N LYS A 107 1.78 0.17 16.89
CA LYS A 107 0.87 0.51 15.79
C LYS A 107 0.41 1.97 15.80
N ASP A 108 0.39 2.59 16.99
CA ASP A 108 -0.02 3.99 17.18
C ASP A 108 1.21 4.84 17.49
N VAL A 109 1.73 5.51 16.47
CA VAL A 109 2.83 6.47 16.59
C VAL A 109 2.45 7.80 15.95
N ASP A 110 3.22 8.84 16.26
CA ASP A 110 2.98 10.19 15.76
C ASP A 110 3.56 10.43 14.36
N ASP A 111 4.52 9.62 13.92
CA ASP A 111 5.20 9.77 12.63
C ASP A 111 5.47 8.38 12.00
N TYR A 112 5.02 8.20 10.76
CA TYR A 112 5.21 6.97 9.96
C TYR A 112 6.13 7.22 8.75
N SER A 113 6.86 8.34 8.74
CA SER A 113 7.75 8.71 7.65
C SER A 113 8.96 7.78 7.54
N PHE A 114 9.62 7.81 6.38
CA PHE A 114 10.91 7.14 6.18
C PHE A 114 11.95 7.47 7.26
N ILE A 115 11.93 8.72 7.74
CA ILE A 115 12.85 9.17 8.79
C ILE A 115 12.52 8.47 10.11
N ALA A 116 11.25 8.43 10.50
CA ALA A 116 10.83 7.77 11.74
C ALA A 116 11.17 6.28 11.75
N ASP A 117 11.00 5.59 10.62
CA ASP A 117 11.40 4.19 10.49
C ASP A 117 12.93 4.00 10.48
N ALA A 118 13.68 4.91 9.86
CA ALA A 118 15.14 4.88 9.88
C ALA A 118 15.70 5.06 11.31
N GLU A 119 15.13 5.98 12.10
CA GLU A 119 15.50 6.15 13.50
C GLU A 119 15.10 4.94 14.37
N ALA A 120 14.02 4.25 14.03
CA ALA A 120 13.66 2.98 14.67
C ALA A 120 14.69 1.89 14.40
N ILE A 121 15.16 1.78 13.15
CA ILE A 121 16.25 0.86 12.80
C ILE A 121 17.52 1.21 13.57
N ALA A 122 17.90 2.49 13.65
CA ALA A 122 19.07 2.93 14.42
C ALA A 122 18.93 2.61 15.93
N THR A 123 17.72 2.78 16.48
CA THR A 123 17.41 2.41 17.87
C THR A 123 17.54 0.91 18.10
N LEU A 124 17.05 0.09 17.16
CA LEU A 124 17.22 -1.36 17.19
C LEU A 124 18.71 -1.75 17.13
N MET A 125 19.49 -1.13 16.23
CA MET A 125 20.92 -1.37 16.12
C MET A 125 21.65 -1.06 17.42
N ALA A 126 21.36 0.10 18.04
CA ALA A 126 21.93 0.47 19.33
C ALA A 126 21.59 -0.55 20.44
N ALA A 127 20.33 -0.99 20.52
CA ALA A 127 19.88 -1.96 21.51
C ALA A 127 20.49 -3.36 21.32
N LEU A 128 20.86 -3.72 20.08
CA LEU A 128 21.54 -4.97 19.74
C LEU A 128 23.07 -4.85 19.71
N GLU A 129 23.61 -3.67 20.06
CA GLU A 129 25.05 -3.35 20.03
C GLU A 129 25.68 -3.56 18.64
N ILE A 130 24.95 -3.22 17.59
CA ILE A 130 25.37 -3.34 16.19
C ILE A 130 25.92 -1.98 15.73
N PRO A 131 27.24 -1.82 15.54
CA PRO A 131 27.82 -0.54 15.15
C PRO A 131 27.62 -0.21 13.66
N GLU A 132 27.53 -1.23 12.81
CA GLU A 132 27.50 -1.12 11.35
C GLU A 132 26.60 -2.21 10.74
N VAL A 133 25.88 -1.90 9.66
CA VAL A 133 25.00 -2.81 8.92
C VAL A 133 25.20 -2.69 7.40
N ASP A 134 24.85 -3.74 6.66
CA ASP A 134 24.34 -3.58 5.30
C ASP A 134 22.82 -3.41 5.38
N ALA A 135 22.24 -2.43 4.68
CA ALA A 135 20.82 -2.14 4.78
C ALA A 135 20.11 -2.26 3.44
N MET A 136 19.10 -3.12 3.34
CA MET A 136 18.31 -3.31 2.12
C MET A 136 16.84 -3.00 2.36
N GLY A 137 16.26 -2.24 1.44
CA GLY A 137 14.87 -1.81 1.49
C GLY A 137 14.08 -2.36 0.31
N TRP A 138 12.96 -3.04 0.60
CA TRP A 138 12.01 -3.46 -0.42
C TRP A 138 10.87 -2.47 -0.55
N SER A 139 10.56 -2.05 -1.78
CA SER A 139 9.43 -1.15 -2.06
C SER A 139 9.54 0.14 -1.22
N TYR A 140 8.58 0.40 -0.32
CA TYR A 140 8.62 1.48 0.66
C TYR A 140 9.89 1.50 1.51
N GLY A 141 10.43 0.33 1.86
CA GLY A 141 11.66 0.20 2.63
C GLY A 141 12.87 0.84 1.96
N GLY A 142 12.84 1.08 0.64
CA GLY A 142 13.89 1.80 -0.08
C GLY A 142 14.12 3.21 0.46
N GLY A 143 13.03 3.98 0.63
CA GLY A 143 13.10 5.32 1.24
C GLY A 143 13.65 5.29 2.66
N VAL A 144 13.32 4.25 3.43
CA VAL A 144 13.78 4.05 4.81
C VAL A 144 15.30 3.86 4.84
N VAL A 145 15.86 2.94 4.04
CA VAL A 145 17.31 2.66 4.08
C VAL A 145 18.15 3.80 3.50
N LEU A 146 17.60 4.58 2.56
CA LEU A 146 18.24 5.82 2.10
C LEU A 146 18.31 6.85 3.23
N GLU A 147 17.24 7.00 4.00
CA GLU A 147 17.22 7.88 5.17
C GLU A 147 18.13 7.40 6.28
N LEU A 148 18.22 6.09 6.51
CA LEU A 148 19.17 5.50 7.44
C LEU A 148 20.61 5.87 7.05
N ALA A 149 20.99 5.67 5.78
CA ALA A 149 22.33 6.02 5.31
C ALA A 149 22.63 7.52 5.38
N ARG A 150 21.64 8.39 5.14
CA ARG A 150 21.81 9.85 5.23
C ARG A 150 22.01 10.30 6.68
N ARG A 151 21.29 9.71 7.62
CA ARG A 151 21.24 10.18 9.02
C ARG A 151 22.28 9.48 9.91
N HIS A 152 22.61 8.25 9.58
CA HIS A 152 23.56 7.40 10.29
C HIS A 152 24.64 6.86 9.32
N PRO A 153 25.40 7.73 8.61
CA PRO A 153 26.30 7.32 7.54
C PRO A 153 27.44 6.42 8.01
N ASP A 154 27.91 6.57 9.25
CA ASP A 154 28.98 5.74 9.81
C ASP A 154 28.49 4.34 10.21
N SER A 155 27.17 4.15 10.34
CA SER A 155 26.56 2.87 10.70
C SER A 155 26.04 2.09 9.51
N VAL A 156 26.14 2.63 8.29
CA VAL A 156 25.73 1.94 7.06
C VAL A 156 26.94 1.68 6.18
N ARG A 157 27.26 0.40 5.97
CA ARG A 157 28.34 -0.05 5.10
C ARG A 157 27.94 -0.01 3.62
N SER A 158 26.77 -0.55 3.30
CA SER A 158 26.22 -0.60 1.95
C SER A 158 24.69 -0.59 1.94
N LEU A 159 24.10 -0.28 0.78
CA LEU A 159 22.66 -0.26 0.57
C LEU A 159 22.18 -1.26 -0.48
N GLY A 160 20.93 -1.71 -0.34
CA GLY A 160 20.18 -2.37 -1.41
C GLY A 160 18.79 -1.77 -1.62
N LEU A 161 18.44 -1.51 -2.86
CA LEU A 161 17.13 -1.01 -3.30
C LEU A 161 16.43 -2.11 -4.10
N LEU A 162 15.48 -2.80 -3.46
CA LEU A 162 14.77 -3.95 -4.02
C LEU A 162 13.37 -3.50 -4.47
N GLY A 163 13.08 -3.43 -5.77
CA GLY A 163 11.77 -2.96 -6.25
C GLY A 163 11.36 -1.60 -5.65
N ALA A 164 12.35 -0.75 -5.34
CA ALA A 164 12.21 0.29 -4.34
C ALA A 164 11.59 1.57 -4.89
N ILE A 165 10.80 2.24 -4.05
CA ILE A 165 10.50 3.67 -4.25
C ILE A 165 11.67 4.53 -3.77
N GLY A 166 11.77 5.75 -4.28
CA GLY A 166 12.83 6.67 -3.87
C GLY A 166 12.62 8.07 -4.39
N ILE A 167 12.43 8.25 -5.70
CA ILE A 167 12.21 9.58 -6.29
C ILE A 167 10.73 9.95 -6.38
N GLN A 168 10.41 11.23 -6.11
CA GLN A 168 9.03 11.73 -6.13
C GLN A 168 8.37 11.58 -7.50
N GLU A 169 9.12 11.73 -8.60
CA GLU A 169 8.57 11.60 -9.95
C GLU A 169 8.20 10.15 -10.31
N GLY A 170 8.73 9.18 -9.57
CA GLY A 170 8.47 7.75 -9.74
C GLY A 170 7.20 7.26 -9.06
N GLU A 171 6.64 8.03 -8.12
CA GLU A 171 5.47 7.65 -7.33
C GLU A 171 4.18 8.20 -7.94
N GLY A 172 3.26 7.31 -8.31
CA GLY A 172 1.91 7.65 -8.75
C GLY A 172 1.88 8.68 -9.90
N SER A 173 1.41 9.89 -9.61
CA SER A 173 1.33 11.01 -10.56
C SER A 173 2.63 11.81 -10.71
N GLY A 174 3.64 11.53 -9.88
CA GLY A 174 4.89 12.28 -9.80
C GLY A 174 4.78 13.62 -9.06
N SER A 175 3.59 14.01 -8.59
CA SER A 175 3.35 15.30 -7.94
C SER A 175 3.02 15.13 -6.45
N TYR A 176 3.92 15.60 -5.58
CA TYR A 176 3.72 15.57 -4.14
C TYR A 176 2.35 16.12 -3.70
N ALA A 177 1.90 17.24 -4.27
CA ALA A 177 0.63 17.85 -3.90
C ALA A 177 -0.58 16.97 -4.30
N VAL A 178 -0.52 16.31 -5.46
CA VAL A 178 -1.57 15.38 -5.91
C VAL A 178 -1.56 14.14 -5.03
N GLU A 179 -0.39 13.61 -4.70
CA GLU A 179 -0.27 12.45 -3.82
C GLU A 179 -0.78 12.75 -2.40
N GLN A 180 -0.42 13.89 -1.82
CA GLN A 180 -0.93 14.29 -0.52
C GLN A 180 -2.46 14.48 -0.51
N ALA A 181 -3.03 15.03 -1.60
CA ALA A 181 -4.48 15.10 -1.75
C ALA A 181 -5.10 13.70 -1.87
N LYS A 182 -4.46 12.78 -2.63
CA LYS A 182 -4.86 11.38 -2.76
C LYS A 182 -4.86 10.68 -1.40
N TYR A 183 -3.78 10.77 -0.63
CA TYR A 183 -3.67 10.13 0.68
C TYR A 183 -4.61 10.76 1.72
N PHE A 184 -4.87 12.07 1.67
CA PHE A 184 -5.90 12.69 2.48
C PHE A 184 -7.30 12.12 2.17
N LEU A 185 -7.66 12.00 0.89
CA LEU A 185 -8.93 11.38 0.50
C LEU A 185 -8.97 9.90 0.89
N MET A 186 -7.85 9.19 0.77
CA MET A 186 -7.70 7.80 1.20
C MET A 186 -7.90 7.67 2.71
N LYS A 187 -7.40 8.60 3.52
CA LYS A 187 -7.65 8.64 4.98
C LYS A 187 -9.13 8.80 5.27
N LEU A 188 -9.84 9.67 4.56
CA LEU A 188 -11.28 9.81 4.71
C LEU A 188 -12.03 8.53 4.31
N ALA A 189 -11.68 7.92 3.18
CA ALA A 189 -12.39 6.78 2.62
C ALA A 189 -12.07 5.45 3.32
N VAL A 190 -10.79 5.23 3.67
CA VAL A 190 -10.29 3.97 4.21
C VAL A 190 -10.27 4.01 5.73
N VAL A 191 -9.96 5.13 6.38
CA VAL A 191 -9.90 5.21 7.85
C VAL A 191 -11.20 5.73 8.44
N ALA A 192 -11.67 6.91 8.02
CA ALA A 192 -12.79 7.58 8.69
C ALA A 192 -14.18 7.02 8.30
N LEU A 193 -14.42 6.74 7.02
CA LEU A 193 -15.73 6.30 6.53
C LEU A 193 -16.19 4.98 7.16
N PRO A 194 -15.35 3.95 7.35
CA PRO A 194 -15.78 2.72 8.01
C PRO A 194 -16.23 2.94 9.46
N GLU A 195 -15.74 3.98 10.15
CA GLU A 195 -16.15 4.25 11.53
C GLU A 195 -17.60 4.75 11.63
N VAL A 196 -18.14 5.26 10.52
CA VAL A 196 -19.52 5.74 10.43
C VAL A 196 -20.41 4.85 9.55
N VAL A 197 -19.88 3.78 8.93
CA VAL A 197 -20.61 2.84 8.08
C VAL A 197 -20.60 1.44 8.71
N PRO A 198 -21.77 0.82 8.97
CA PRO A 198 -21.80 -0.54 9.50
C PRO A 198 -21.06 -1.52 8.58
N HIS A 199 -19.98 -2.13 9.06
CA HIS A 199 -19.12 -3.04 8.28
C HIS A 199 -18.90 -4.41 8.95
N PHE A 200 -19.25 -4.57 10.22
CA PHE A 200 -19.19 -5.87 10.93
C PHE A 200 -17.81 -6.57 10.82
N GLY A 201 -16.73 -5.79 10.90
CA GLY A 201 -15.36 -6.31 10.75
C GLY A 201 -14.83 -6.40 9.31
N LEU A 202 -15.66 -6.23 8.29
CA LEU A 202 -15.24 -6.35 6.88
C LEU A 202 -14.20 -5.31 6.45
N ALA A 203 -14.16 -4.13 7.09
CA ALA A 203 -13.14 -3.13 6.86
C ALA A 203 -11.78 -3.48 7.49
N GLY A 204 -11.68 -4.56 8.27
CA GLY A 204 -10.46 -4.93 8.99
C GLY A 204 -10.11 -3.98 10.14
N ASP A 205 -8.93 -4.21 10.74
CA ASP A 205 -8.43 -3.46 11.89
C ASP A 205 -8.14 -2.00 11.53
N ARG A 206 -8.67 -1.08 12.35
CA ARG A 206 -8.54 0.37 12.13
C ARG A 206 -7.09 0.84 12.18
N MET A 207 -6.27 0.27 13.05
CA MET A 207 -4.87 0.68 13.21
C MET A 207 -4.06 0.25 11.99
N LYS A 208 -4.27 -0.96 11.47
CA LYS A 208 -3.65 -1.41 10.21
C LYS A 208 -4.04 -0.52 9.02
N ARG A 209 -5.34 -0.19 8.91
CA ARG A 209 -5.82 0.75 7.88
C ARG A 209 -5.17 2.13 8.02
N ARG A 210 -5.06 2.64 9.25
CA ARG A 210 -4.44 3.94 9.53
C ARG A 210 -2.95 3.92 9.18
N ALA A 211 -2.22 2.90 9.60
CA ALA A 211 -0.79 2.73 9.33
C ALA A 211 -0.52 2.75 7.82
N PHE A 212 -1.23 1.92 7.05
CA PHE A 212 -1.10 1.88 5.59
C PHE A 212 -1.29 3.26 4.93
N VAL A 213 -2.30 4.03 5.35
CA VAL A 213 -2.51 5.38 4.80
C VAL A 213 -1.45 6.35 5.27
N ARG A 214 -1.03 6.26 6.53
CA ARG A 214 -0.08 7.17 7.16
C ARG A 214 1.33 7.01 6.62
N ASP A 215 1.74 5.79 6.27
CA ASP A 215 3.01 5.50 5.61
C ASP A 215 3.24 6.46 4.45
N PHE A 216 2.35 6.44 3.46
CA PHE A 216 2.50 7.29 2.28
C PHE A 216 2.14 8.75 2.54
N GLN A 217 1.26 9.03 3.50
CA GLN A 217 0.91 10.40 3.85
C GLN A 217 2.08 11.14 4.51
N ASP A 218 2.84 10.46 5.36
CA ASP A 218 3.93 11.02 6.13
C ASP A 218 5.28 10.91 5.38
N ALA A 219 5.36 10.03 4.39
CA ALA A 219 6.49 9.97 3.46
C ALA A 219 6.68 11.27 2.67
N ASP A 220 7.94 11.68 2.54
CA ASP A 220 8.37 12.78 1.67
C ASP A 220 9.54 12.34 0.78
N MET A 221 9.26 12.14 -0.51
CA MET A 221 10.26 11.71 -1.49
C MET A 221 10.96 12.89 -2.19
N ARG A 222 10.54 14.13 -1.95
CA ARG A 222 11.12 15.30 -2.64
C ARG A 222 12.62 15.47 -2.38
N PRO A 223 13.15 15.21 -1.16
CA PRO A 223 14.59 15.32 -0.90
C PRO A 223 15.43 14.19 -1.48
N MET A 224 14.82 13.05 -1.83
CA MET A 224 15.53 11.80 -2.11
C MET A 224 16.44 11.86 -3.33
N ARG A 225 16.06 12.66 -4.33
CA ARG A 225 16.91 12.89 -5.51
C ARG A 225 18.27 13.48 -5.10
N GLY A 226 18.26 14.55 -4.32
CA GLY A 226 19.49 15.19 -3.83
C GLY A 226 20.24 14.29 -2.86
N LEU A 227 19.53 13.50 -2.04
CA LEU A 227 20.13 12.49 -1.19
C LEU A 227 20.95 11.48 -2.01
N MET A 228 20.35 10.87 -3.03
CA MET A 228 21.02 9.90 -3.91
C MET A 228 22.22 10.49 -4.64
N GLU A 229 22.11 11.72 -5.16
CA GLU A 229 23.22 12.42 -5.83
C GLU A 229 24.42 12.65 -4.91
N SER A 230 24.20 12.76 -3.60
CA SER A 230 25.25 12.94 -2.59
C SER A 230 25.73 11.65 -1.93
N LEU A 231 25.10 10.51 -2.22
CA LEU A 231 25.38 9.25 -1.53
C LEU A 231 26.58 8.53 -2.15
N GLU A 232 27.62 8.33 -1.35
CA GLU A 232 28.87 7.68 -1.78
C GLU A 232 28.91 6.17 -1.50
N LYS A 233 27.99 5.68 -0.65
CA LYS A 233 27.94 4.28 -0.23
C LYS A 233 27.70 3.36 -1.44
N PRO A 234 28.28 2.15 -1.47
CA PRO A 234 27.90 1.13 -2.42
C PRO A 234 26.40 0.83 -2.40
N VAL A 235 25.76 0.79 -3.57
CA VAL A 235 24.33 0.48 -3.68
C VAL A 235 24.06 -0.63 -4.70
N LEU A 236 23.39 -1.69 -4.27
CA LEU A 236 22.77 -2.65 -5.17
C LEU A 236 21.34 -2.22 -5.48
N ILE A 237 20.94 -2.23 -6.74
CA ILE A 237 19.56 -2.01 -7.16
C ILE A 237 19.09 -3.29 -7.85
N VAL A 238 18.04 -3.92 -7.32
CA VAL A 238 17.43 -5.11 -7.91
C VAL A 238 15.99 -4.79 -8.23
N HIS A 239 15.59 -4.97 -9.49
CA HIS A 239 14.25 -4.61 -9.95
C HIS A 239 13.64 -5.72 -10.81
N GLY A 240 12.33 -5.96 -10.67
CA GLY A 240 11.62 -6.88 -11.56
C GLY A 240 11.26 -6.20 -12.88
N GLU A 241 11.48 -6.86 -14.02
CA GLU A 241 11.12 -6.33 -15.34
C GLU A 241 9.60 -6.02 -15.44
N ASP A 242 8.78 -6.86 -14.83
CA ASP A 242 7.31 -6.78 -14.85
C ASP A 242 6.72 -6.24 -13.53
N ASP A 243 7.40 -5.30 -12.88
CA ASP A 243 6.94 -4.69 -11.64
C ASP A 243 5.69 -3.79 -11.86
N PRO A 244 4.49 -4.16 -11.36
CA PRO A 244 3.27 -3.39 -11.56
C PRO A 244 3.12 -2.22 -10.57
N MET A 245 3.98 -2.13 -9.56
CA MET A 245 3.91 -1.13 -8.49
C MET A 245 4.91 -0.01 -8.70
N VAL A 246 6.15 -0.37 -9.00
CA VAL A 246 7.24 0.58 -9.25
C VAL A 246 7.76 0.37 -10.66
N PRO A 247 7.53 1.32 -11.58
CA PRO A 247 7.98 1.19 -12.95
C PRO A 247 9.50 1.02 -13.05
N ALA A 248 9.98 0.14 -13.93
CA ALA A 248 11.42 -0.15 -14.06
C ALA A 248 12.31 1.07 -14.35
N TRP A 249 11.78 2.12 -15.00
CA TRP A 249 12.52 3.36 -15.24
C TRP A 249 12.92 4.07 -13.93
N VAL A 250 12.21 3.83 -12.83
CA VAL A 250 12.55 4.37 -11.51
C VAL A 250 13.87 3.77 -11.02
N ALA A 251 14.08 2.46 -11.21
CA ALA A 251 15.35 1.81 -10.87
C ALA A 251 16.51 2.27 -11.78
N GLU A 252 16.26 2.50 -13.07
CA GLU A 252 17.23 3.12 -13.97
C GLU A 252 17.63 4.52 -13.51
N GLU A 253 16.65 5.32 -13.05
CA GLU A 253 16.90 6.66 -12.57
C GLU A 253 17.62 6.66 -11.22
N HIS A 254 17.31 5.72 -10.31
CA HIS A 254 18.11 5.50 -9.11
C HIS A 254 19.58 5.22 -9.46
N HIS A 255 19.83 4.30 -10.41
CA HIS A 255 21.18 3.97 -10.87
C HIS A 255 21.89 5.15 -11.53
N ARG A 256 21.15 6.05 -12.20
CA ARG A 256 21.71 7.27 -12.79
C ARG A 256 22.12 8.30 -11.73
N LEU A 257 21.39 8.36 -10.61
CA LEU A 257 21.63 9.33 -9.52
C LEU A 257 22.73 8.85 -8.57
N LEU A 258 22.77 7.56 -8.29
CA LEU A 258 23.73 6.94 -7.39
C LEU A 258 25.06 6.72 -8.12
N GLY A 259 26.11 7.45 -7.70
CA GLY A 259 27.41 7.39 -8.36
C GLY A 259 28.17 6.06 -8.17
N ASN A 260 27.78 5.27 -7.16
CA ASN A 260 28.40 4.00 -6.79
C ASN A 260 27.34 2.90 -6.69
N SER A 261 26.71 2.57 -7.81
CA SER A 261 25.64 1.57 -7.85
C SER A 261 25.80 0.49 -8.91
N ARG A 262 25.14 -0.64 -8.65
CA ARG A 262 24.94 -1.75 -9.59
C ARG A 262 23.46 -1.99 -9.78
N LEU A 263 22.98 -1.91 -11.02
CA LEU A 263 21.61 -2.24 -11.38
C LEU A 263 21.49 -3.66 -11.93
N VAL A 264 20.58 -4.44 -11.36
CA VAL A 264 20.17 -5.77 -11.83
C VAL A 264 18.67 -5.72 -12.12
N VAL A 265 18.29 -6.05 -13.35
CA VAL A 265 16.88 -6.27 -13.72
C VAL A 265 16.66 -7.77 -13.87
N LEU A 266 15.70 -8.29 -13.12
CA LEU A 266 15.36 -9.71 -13.07
C LEU A 266 14.10 -9.99 -13.89
N GLU A 267 14.03 -11.18 -14.48
CA GLU A 267 12.77 -11.76 -14.92
C GLU A 267 11.95 -12.10 -13.67
N GLY A 268 10.97 -11.24 -13.36
CA GLY A 268 10.20 -11.30 -12.11
C GLY A 268 9.34 -10.05 -11.88
N SER A 269 8.49 -10.13 -10.85
CA SER A 269 7.57 -9.04 -10.46
C SER A 269 8.09 -8.27 -9.24
N HIS A 270 7.32 -7.28 -8.76
CA HIS A 270 7.60 -6.53 -7.53
C HIS A 270 7.88 -7.40 -6.29
N PHE A 271 7.31 -8.61 -6.26
CA PHE A 271 7.21 -9.43 -5.06
C PHE A 271 8.33 -10.47 -4.89
N PHE A 272 9.41 -10.40 -5.68
CA PHE A 272 10.51 -11.37 -5.61
C PHE A 272 11.09 -11.59 -4.20
N PRO A 273 11.12 -10.61 -3.25
CA PRO A 273 11.58 -10.89 -1.88
C PRO A 273 10.62 -11.78 -1.06
N MET A 274 9.34 -11.85 -1.44
CA MET A 274 8.35 -12.73 -0.80
C MET A 274 8.40 -14.17 -1.34
N GLY A 275 9.29 -14.44 -2.30
CA GLY A 275 9.40 -15.70 -3.03
C GLY A 275 8.85 -15.62 -4.46
N GLY A 276 8.89 -16.74 -5.17
CA GLY A 276 8.46 -16.83 -6.56
C GLY A 276 9.59 -16.56 -7.56
N GLU A 277 9.23 -16.20 -8.80
CA GLU A 277 10.18 -15.94 -9.88
C GLU A 277 11.12 -14.77 -9.51
N GLY A 278 12.42 -14.97 -9.73
CA GLY A 278 13.45 -13.98 -9.43
C GLY A 278 14.06 -14.06 -8.03
N VAL A 279 13.47 -14.78 -7.05
CA VAL A 279 13.99 -14.82 -5.67
C VAL A 279 15.42 -15.40 -5.59
N GLU A 280 15.68 -16.52 -6.26
CA GLU A 280 17.00 -17.17 -6.26
C GLU A 280 18.06 -16.29 -6.92
N ALA A 281 17.68 -15.62 -8.02
CA ALA A 281 18.56 -14.68 -8.70
C ALA A 281 18.85 -13.46 -7.83
N ALA A 282 17.82 -12.89 -7.17
CA ALA A 282 17.98 -11.78 -6.25
C ALA A 282 18.90 -12.13 -5.06
N VAL A 283 18.72 -13.30 -4.44
CA VAL A 283 19.60 -13.79 -3.36
C VAL A 283 21.04 -13.90 -3.84
N LYS A 284 21.26 -14.49 -5.01
CA LYS A 284 22.60 -14.63 -5.60
C LYS A 284 23.27 -13.27 -5.80
N GLU A 285 22.53 -12.29 -6.32
CA GLU A 285 23.06 -10.95 -6.58
C GLU A 285 23.32 -10.17 -5.30
N VAL A 286 22.47 -10.32 -4.29
CA VAL A 286 22.70 -9.78 -2.94
C VAL A 286 23.96 -10.37 -2.32
N ASN A 287 24.11 -11.70 -2.31
CA ASN A 287 25.32 -12.34 -1.76
C ASN A 287 26.57 -11.91 -2.53
N SER A 288 26.52 -11.89 -3.86
CA SER A 288 27.63 -11.43 -4.70
C SER A 288 28.04 -10.00 -4.38
N PHE A 289 27.07 -9.08 -4.27
CA PHE A 289 27.32 -7.68 -3.96
C PHE A 289 27.92 -7.50 -2.57
N LEU A 290 27.31 -8.10 -1.55
CA LEU A 290 27.76 -7.95 -0.17
C LEU A 290 29.15 -8.57 0.06
N ASN A 291 29.47 -9.66 -0.64
CA ASN A 291 30.80 -10.26 -0.59
C ASN A 291 31.84 -9.35 -1.25
N ALA A 292 31.52 -8.71 -2.38
CA ALA A 292 32.40 -7.72 -3.01
C ALA A 292 32.65 -6.49 -2.11
N VAL A 293 31.59 -5.98 -1.45
CA VAL A 293 31.70 -4.90 -0.45
C VAL A 293 32.62 -5.31 0.70
N ALA A 294 32.47 -6.51 1.24
CA ALA A 294 33.30 -7.01 2.34
C ALA A 294 34.79 -7.16 1.95
N LEU A 295 35.07 -7.40 0.66
CA LEU A 295 36.43 -7.48 0.11
C LEU A 295 37.00 -6.11 -0.30
N GLY A 296 36.20 -5.04 -0.22
CA GLY A 296 36.61 -3.70 -0.66
C GLY A 296 36.77 -3.57 -2.19
N GLU A 297 36.09 -4.44 -2.94
CA GLU A 297 36.12 -4.43 -4.41
C GLU A 297 35.25 -3.30 -4.97
N GLU A 298 35.56 -2.82 -6.18
CA GLU A 298 34.67 -1.90 -6.88
C GLU A 298 33.33 -2.58 -7.19
N VAL A 299 32.25 -1.93 -6.77
CA VAL A 299 30.89 -2.46 -6.86
C VAL A 299 30.14 -1.90 -8.06
N ASN A 300 30.79 -1.06 -8.86
CA ASN A 300 30.28 -0.50 -10.10
C ASN A 300 30.12 -1.60 -11.15
N GLY A 301 28.89 -2.11 -11.29
CA GLY A 301 28.56 -3.03 -12.38
C GLY A 301 28.39 -2.31 -13.71
N GLU A 302 28.58 -3.03 -14.83
CA GLU A 302 28.14 -2.55 -16.14
C GLU A 302 26.65 -2.18 -16.06
N SER A 303 26.31 -0.99 -16.53
CA SER A 303 24.92 -0.54 -16.55
C SER A 303 24.14 -1.47 -17.48
N TYR A 304 23.25 -2.30 -16.93
CA TYR A 304 22.23 -2.95 -17.73
C TYR A 304 21.43 -1.84 -18.42
N GLN A 305 21.69 -1.63 -19.71
CA GLN A 305 20.76 -0.87 -20.53
C GLN A 305 19.53 -1.74 -20.64
N SER A 306 18.49 -1.39 -19.89
CA SER A 306 17.18 -1.93 -20.16
C SER A 306 16.95 -1.83 -21.65
N ARG A 307 16.34 -2.85 -22.24
CA ARG A 307 15.64 -2.62 -23.49
C ARG A 307 14.57 -1.63 -23.12
N ARG A 308 14.86 -0.33 -23.29
CA ARG A 308 13.93 0.77 -23.12
C ARG A 308 12.63 0.28 -23.73
N THR A 309 11.67 -0.10 -22.89
CA THR A 309 10.31 -0.30 -23.36
C THR A 309 9.94 1.10 -23.77
N ASN A 310 10.04 1.34 -25.07
CA ASN A 310 10.01 2.67 -25.63
C ASN A 310 8.78 3.33 -25.04
N MET A 311 8.96 4.35 -24.18
CA MET A 311 7.82 4.98 -23.53
C MET A 311 6.89 5.60 -24.59
N LYS A 312 7.39 5.85 -25.81
CA LYS A 312 6.59 6.20 -27.00
C LYS A 312 5.80 5.03 -27.60
N ALA A 313 6.17 3.77 -27.38
CA ALA A 313 5.38 2.61 -27.80
C ALA A 313 4.18 2.35 -26.87
N LEU A 314 4.25 2.78 -25.61
CA LEU A 314 3.10 2.86 -24.70
C LEU A 314 2.38 4.23 -24.73
N TRP A 315 3.05 5.28 -25.21
CA TRP A 315 2.52 6.65 -25.28
C TRP A 315 3.00 7.44 -26.52
N PRO A 316 2.46 7.16 -27.73
CA PRO A 316 2.86 7.85 -28.96
C PRO A 316 2.14 9.20 -29.10
N GLY A 317 2.39 10.12 -28.17
CA GLY A 317 1.94 11.50 -28.28
C GLY A 317 1.49 12.08 -26.94
N GLY A 318 2.04 13.25 -26.58
CA GLY A 318 1.54 14.09 -25.48
C GLY A 318 0.01 14.27 -25.54
N PRO A 319 -0.59 14.78 -24.45
CA PRO A 319 -1.99 14.55 -24.10
C PRO A 319 -2.92 14.73 -25.31
N SER A 320 -3.32 13.61 -25.90
CA SER A 320 -4.34 13.56 -26.94
C SER A 320 -5.53 12.77 -26.41
N LEU A 321 -6.71 13.37 -26.46
CA LEU A 321 -7.99 12.86 -25.92
C LEU A 321 -8.52 11.61 -26.64
N ARG A 322 -7.68 10.88 -27.38
CA ARG A 322 -8.11 9.86 -28.36
C ARG A 322 -7.74 8.41 -28.02
N GLY A 323 -7.00 8.17 -26.94
CA GLY A 323 -6.52 6.83 -26.54
C GLY A 323 -7.12 6.24 -25.27
N TRP A 324 -8.20 6.81 -24.72
CA TRP A 324 -8.86 6.20 -23.57
C TRP A 324 -9.53 4.88 -24.00
N LYS A 325 -9.12 3.73 -23.41
CA LYS A 325 -10.00 2.54 -23.27
C LYS A 325 -11.38 3.06 -22.85
N PRO A 326 -12.52 2.51 -23.31
CA PRO A 326 -13.78 3.23 -23.34
C PRO A 326 -14.45 3.27 -21.96
N TRP A 327 -13.77 3.82 -20.97
CA TRP A 327 -14.28 4.19 -19.66
C TRP A 327 -15.40 5.20 -19.79
N TRP A 328 -15.43 6.01 -20.87
CA TRP A 328 -16.61 6.81 -21.23
C TRP A 328 -17.82 5.95 -21.58
N LEU A 329 -17.62 4.75 -22.14
CA LEU A 329 -18.69 3.78 -22.41
C LEU A 329 -19.10 3.06 -21.11
N VAL A 330 -18.17 2.79 -20.19
CA VAL A 330 -18.50 2.39 -18.81
C VAL A 330 -19.26 3.50 -18.09
N MET A 331 -18.88 4.78 -18.22
CA MET A 331 -19.60 5.92 -17.64
C MET A 331 -20.97 6.15 -18.31
N LEU A 332 -21.10 5.92 -19.62
CA LEU A 332 -22.38 5.98 -20.33
C LEU A 332 -23.28 4.80 -19.96
N VAL A 333 -22.74 3.59 -19.81
CA VAL A 333 -23.49 2.40 -19.39
C VAL A 333 -23.86 2.50 -17.91
N SER A 334 -22.93 2.92 -17.04
CA SER A 334 -23.19 3.22 -15.63
C SER A 334 -24.14 4.40 -15.48
N GLY A 335 -24.06 5.42 -16.34
CA GLY A 335 -24.98 6.56 -16.41
C GLY A 335 -26.37 6.18 -16.92
N ALA A 336 -26.46 5.29 -17.91
CA ALA A 336 -27.71 4.73 -18.42
C ALA A 336 -28.35 3.74 -17.43
N LEU A 337 -27.54 2.95 -16.73
CA LEU A 337 -27.95 2.11 -15.61
C LEU A 337 -28.37 2.97 -14.40
N ALA A 338 -27.71 4.12 -14.17
CA ALA A 338 -28.10 5.11 -13.16
C ALA A 338 -29.45 5.76 -13.49
N TRP A 339 -29.66 6.10 -14.76
CA TRP A 339 -30.92 6.60 -15.29
C TRP A 339 -32.03 5.56 -15.12
N ARG A 340 -31.76 4.28 -15.44
CA ARG A 340 -32.76 3.21 -15.44
C ARG A 340 -33.05 2.62 -14.06
N PHE A 341 -32.06 2.59 -13.16
CA PHE A 341 -32.11 1.93 -11.86
C PHE A 341 -31.37 2.73 -10.75
N PRO A 342 -31.88 3.90 -10.34
CA PRO A 342 -31.19 4.86 -9.46
C PRO A 342 -30.88 4.36 -8.03
N ARG A 343 -31.27 3.14 -7.65
CA ARG A 343 -31.04 2.55 -6.31
C ARG A 343 -29.93 1.50 -6.29
N THR A 344 -29.64 0.85 -7.42
CA THR A 344 -28.52 -0.10 -7.57
C THR A 344 -27.22 0.59 -7.97
N THR A 345 -27.30 1.86 -8.41
CA THR A 345 -26.15 2.66 -8.84
C THR A 345 -25.20 3.03 -7.70
N VAL A 346 -25.71 3.22 -6.49
CA VAL A 346 -24.86 3.51 -5.30
C VAL A 346 -24.00 2.30 -4.94
N PHE A 347 -24.53 1.10 -5.16
CA PHE A 347 -23.83 -0.17 -4.93
C PHE A 347 -22.76 -0.42 -6.00
N LEU A 348 -23.11 -0.30 -7.30
CA LEU A 348 -22.15 -0.48 -8.40
C LEU A 348 -21.09 0.63 -8.45
N ALA A 349 -21.42 1.89 -8.13
CA ALA A 349 -20.44 2.97 -8.03
C ALA A 349 -19.51 2.80 -6.82
N GLY A 350 -20.00 2.20 -5.73
CA GLY A 350 -19.17 1.75 -4.61
C GLY A 350 -18.19 0.65 -5.04
N CYS A 351 -18.68 -0.42 -5.68
CA CYS A 351 -17.84 -1.54 -6.13
C CYS A 351 -16.83 -1.13 -7.23
N VAL A 352 -17.23 -0.28 -8.18
CA VAL A 352 -16.33 0.25 -9.23
C VAL A 352 -15.35 1.26 -8.64
N GLY A 353 -15.75 2.06 -7.65
CA GLY A 353 -14.83 2.92 -6.89
C GLY A 353 -13.79 2.13 -6.09
N SER A 354 -14.13 0.93 -5.64
CA SER A 354 -13.22 0.00 -4.94
C SER A 354 -12.25 -0.72 -5.89
N LEU A 355 -12.70 -1.05 -7.11
CA LEU A 355 -11.86 -1.70 -8.13
C LEU A 355 -10.89 -0.72 -8.83
N LEU A 356 -11.14 0.59 -8.77
CA LEU A 356 -10.33 1.64 -9.42
C LEU A 356 -9.31 2.31 -8.47
N LEU A 357 -9.09 1.75 -7.27
CA LEU A 357 -8.09 2.25 -6.31
C LEU A 357 -6.64 2.02 -6.75
N PHE A 358 -6.40 1.26 -7.83
CA PHE A 358 -5.06 0.93 -8.31
C PHE A 358 -4.46 1.90 -9.33
N ASP A 359 -5.24 2.79 -9.96
CA ASP A 359 -4.73 3.68 -11.04
C ASP A 359 -4.95 5.19 -10.77
N GLY A 360 -4.78 5.60 -9.51
CA GLY A 360 -4.33 6.96 -9.17
C GLY A 360 -5.22 8.18 -9.45
N LEU A 361 -6.37 8.12 -10.15
CA LEU A 361 -7.03 9.36 -10.59
C LEU A 361 -8.56 9.46 -10.58
N LEU A 362 -9.33 8.54 -9.99
CA LEU A 362 -10.79 8.53 -10.21
C LEU A 362 -11.70 8.48 -8.98
N ALA A 363 -11.26 9.03 -7.84
CA ALA A 363 -12.16 9.22 -6.68
C ALA A 363 -13.11 10.43 -6.83
N LEU A 364 -12.73 11.50 -7.55
CA LEU A 364 -13.51 12.75 -7.61
C LEU A 364 -14.73 12.68 -8.55
N GLY A 365 -14.64 11.94 -9.66
CA GLY A 365 -15.70 11.87 -10.67
C GLY A 365 -16.98 11.17 -10.18
N ALA A 366 -16.83 10.09 -9.39
CA ALA A 366 -17.95 9.33 -8.85
C ALA A 366 -18.74 10.13 -7.79
N VAL A 367 -18.04 10.89 -6.94
CA VAL A 367 -18.65 11.75 -5.93
C VAL A 367 -19.37 12.93 -6.57
N LEU A 368 -18.78 13.56 -7.60
CA LEU A 368 -19.41 14.65 -8.36
C LEU A 368 -20.68 14.18 -9.11
N LEU A 369 -20.69 12.98 -9.67
CA LEU A 369 -21.88 12.39 -10.32
C LEU A 369 -23.02 12.12 -9.33
N VAL A 370 -22.71 11.69 -8.10
CA VAL A 370 -23.70 11.49 -7.03
C VAL A 370 -24.29 12.82 -6.55
N LEU A 371 -23.47 13.87 -6.45
CA LEU A 371 -23.90 15.20 -6.02
C LEU A 371 -24.71 15.92 -7.11
N LEU A 372 -24.31 15.82 -8.38
CA LEU A 372 -25.04 16.38 -9.53
C LEU A 372 -26.36 15.63 -9.80
N GLY A 373 -26.39 14.30 -9.59
CA GLY A 373 -27.61 13.49 -9.71
C GLY A 373 -28.74 13.91 -8.75
N LYS A 374 -28.41 14.36 -7.54
CA LYS A 374 -29.42 14.88 -6.59
C LYS A 374 -29.97 16.26 -7.00
N ARG A 375 -29.19 17.08 -7.71
CA ARG A 375 -29.57 18.46 -8.07
C ARG A 375 -30.42 18.52 -9.35
N PHE A 376 -30.28 17.56 -10.27
CA PHE A 376 -30.99 17.56 -11.56
C PHE A 376 -32.26 16.68 -11.62
N PHE A 377 -32.39 15.62 -10.81
CA PHE A 377 -33.46 14.61 -11.03
C PHE A 377 -34.62 14.64 -10.02
N GLY A 378 -34.97 15.83 -9.52
CA GLY A 378 -36.19 16.06 -8.76
C GLY A 378 -37.46 15.90 -9.60
N LYS A 379 -37.88 14.68 -9.95
CA LYS A 379 -39.27 14.39 -10.39
C LYS A 379 -39.86 13.17 -9.69
N LYS A 380 -41.10 13.35 -9.22
CA LYS A 380 -41.87 12.45 -8.35
C LYS A 380 -42.14 11.08 -8.99
N PRO A 381 -42.13 9.97 -8.21
CA PRO A 381 -42.44 8.65 -8.75
C PRO A 381 -43.95 8.44 -8.86
N THR A 382 -44.43 8.15 -10.07
CA THR A 382 -45.80 7.71 -10.34
C THR A 382 -45.90 6.18 -10.41
N LYS A 383 -46.91 5.66 -9.69
CA LYS A 383 -47.55 4.33 -9.73
C LYS A 383 -46.89 3.14 -8.98
N ARG A 384 -47.77 2.50 -8.19
CA ARG A 384 -47.57 1.41 -7.22
C ARG A 384 -47.21 0.09 -7.92
N ARG A 385 -46.27 -0.68 -7.35
CA ARG A 385 -46.10 -2.13 -7.61
C ARG A 385 -46.46 -2.95 -6.34
N PRO A 386 -47.01 -4.17 -6.46
CA PRO A 386 -47.50 -4.96 -5.33
C PRO A 386 -46.40 -5.46 -4.38
N ARG A 387 -46.76 -5.64 -3.10
CA ARG A 387 -45.85 -5.92 -1.97
C ARG A 387 -45.06 -7.25 -2.07
N TRP A 388 -45.59 -8.28 -2.72
CA TRP A 388 -44.93 -9.61 -2.78
C TRP A 388 -43.67 -9.64 -3.66
N LYS A 389 -43.58 -8.78 -4.70
CA LYS A 389 -42.36 -8.64 -5.51
C LYS A 389 -41.18 -7.98 -4.77
N ARG A 390 -41.43 -7.37 -3.59
CA ARG A 390 -40.35 -6.86 -2.71
C ARG A 390 -39.76 -7.96 -1.82
N PHE A 391 -40.52 -9.03 -1.56
CA PHE A 391 -40.06 -10.14 -0.72
C PHE A 391 -39.12 -11.06 -1.52
N LEU A 392 -39.44 -11.34 -2.79
CA LEU A 392 -38.57 -12.10 -3.70
C LEU A 392 -37.20 -11.42 -3.91
N LEU A 393 -37.15 -10.09 -3.93
CA LEU A 393 -35.91 -9.32 -4.08
C LEU A 393 -34.97 -9.38 -2.86
N VAL A 394 -35.52 -9.70 -1.68
CA VAL A 394 -34.74 -9.89 -0.44
C VAL A 394 -34.27 -11.35 -0.33
N VAL A 395 -35.04 -12.30 -0.86
CA VAL A 395 -34.64 -13.71 -0.95
C VAL A 395 -33.54 -13.90 -2.00
N ASP A 396 -33.64 -13.23 -3.16
CA ASP A 396 -32.57 -13.19 -4.16
C ASP A 396 -31.29 -12.49 -3.64
N PHE A 397 -31.45 -11.48 -2.78
CA PHE A 397 -30.34 -10.78 -2.10
C PHE A 397 -29.58 -11.69 -1.12
N LEU A 398 -30.27 -12.58 -0.40
CA LEU A 398 -29.63 -13.53 0.51
C LEU A 398 -29.04 -14.74 -0.22
N ALA A 399 -29.71 -15.26 -1.25
CA ALA A 399 -29.22 -16.40 -2.04
C ALA A 399 -27.96 -16.06 -2.85
N GLY A 400 -27.88 -14.85 -3.44
CA GLY A 400 -26.69 -14.40 -4.17
C GLY A 400 -25.46 -14.16 -3.27
N SER A 401 -25.68 -13.73 -2.03
CA SER A 401 -24.60 -13.48 -1.06
C SER A 401 -23.97 -14.77 -0.55
N VAL A 402 -24.77 -15.84 -0.39
CA VAL A 402 -24.29 -17.15 0.06
C VAL A 402 -23.61 -17.92 -1.08
N LEU A 403 -24.14 -17.89 -2.31
CA LEU A 403 -23.48 -18.52 -3.46
C LEU A 403 -22.17 -17.81 -3.86
N GLY A 404 -22.11 -16.48 -3.78
CA GLY A 404 -20.89 -15.72 -4.07
C GLY A 404 -19.76 -16.01 -3.09
N GLY A 405 -20.08 -16.22 -1.80
CA GLY A 405 -19.10 -16.63 -0.79
C GLY A 405 -18.63 -18.09 -0.89
N LEU A 406 -19.48 -18.98 -1.42
CA LEU A 406 -19.14 -20.40 -1.63
C LEU A 406 -18.26 -20.62 -2.88
N LEU A 407 -18.48 -19.83 -3.94
CA LEU A 407 -17.68 -19.91 -5.17
C LEU A 407 -16.27 -19.32 -5.01
N LEU A 408 -16.06 -18.39 -4.07
CA LEU A 408 -14.74 -17.86 -3.71
C LEU A 408 -13.89 -18.80 -2.84
N ARG A 409 -14.43 -19.93 -2.37
CA ARG A 409 -13.69 -20.94 -1.58
C ARG A 409 -13.36 -22.23 -2.35
N LEU A 410 -13.78 -22.34 -3.61
CA LEU A 410 -13.58 -23.54 -4.45
C LEU A 410 -12.86 -23.24 -5.77
N GLY A 411 -12.13 -22.13 -5.86
CA GLY A 411 -11.29 -21.76 -7.00
C GLY A 411 -9.85 -21.67 -6.57
#